data_AF-A0A246T8A0-F1
#
_entry.id   AF-A0A246T8A0-F1
#
_cell.length_a   1.000
_cell.length_b   1.000
_cell.length_c   1.000
_cell.angle_alpha   90.00
_cell.angle_beta   90.00
_cell.angle_gamma   90.00
#
_symmetry.space_group_name_H-M   'P 1'
#
loop_
_entity.id
_entity.type
_entity.pdbx_description
1 polymer ?
#
loop_
_entity_poly.entity_id
_entity_poly.type
_entity_poly.pdbx_seq_one_letter_code
_entity_poly.pdbx_strand_id
1 'polypeptide(L)'
;MGEAAKITVTLEPRLEEYVRDEVARGAFKSSSDYIESVLRDRYNDDQRVHELEDELQKGIDDLEAGRTLSLEDAFNGVYAELGLDKLRSR
;
A
#
# COMPACT_ATOMS: atom_id res chain seq x y z
N MET A 1 8.78 -21.62 -0.55
CA MET A 1 8.84 -20.97 -1.89
C MET A 1 7.68 -21.53 -2.68
N GLY A 2 6.66 -20.72 -2.95
CA GLY A 2 5.52 -21.15 -3.77
C GLY A 2 5.97 -21.38 -5.21
N GLU A 3 5.39 -22.37 -5.86
CA GLU A 3 5.63 -22.66 -7.27
C GLU A 3 5.13 -21.47 -8.12
N ALA A 4 5.91 -21.07 -9.13
CA ALA A 4 5.51 -20.01 -10.05
C ALA A 4 4.24 -20.43 -10.81
N ALA A 5 3.16 -19.66 -10.66
CA ALA A 5 1.92 -19.92 -11.37
C ALA A 5 2.05 -19.47 -12.83
N LYS A 6 1.76 -20.37 -13.77
CA LYS A 6 1.72 -20.02 -15.21
C LYS A 6 0.32 -19.54 -15.58
N ILE A 7 0.23 -18.29 -16.03
CA ILE A 7 -1.00 -17.69 -16.54
C ILE A 7 -0.80 -17.37 -18.02
N THR A 8 -1.77 -17.76 -18.87
CA THR A 8 -1.80 -17.40 -20.29
C THR A 8 -2.86 -16.34 -20.50
N VAL A 9 -2.48 -15.22 -21.12
CA VAL A 9 -3.39 -14.11 -21.44
C VAL A 9 -3.32 -13.78 -22.92
N THR A 10 -4.45 -13.41 -23.50
CA THR A 10 -4.52 -12.88 -24.86
C THR A 10 -4.61 -11.37 -24.78
N LEU A 11 -3.65 -10.67 -25.39
CA LEU A 11 -3.62 -9.22 -25.43
C LEU A 11 -4.21 -8.71 -26.75
N GLU A 12 -4.75 -7.50 -26.72
CA GLU A 12 -5.06 -6.79 -27.95
C GLU A 12 -3.77 -6.48 -28.73
N PRO A 13 -3.79 -6.44 -30.07
CA PRO A 13 -2.58 -6.25 -30.87
C PRO A 13 -1.77 -5.00 -30.51
N ARG A 14 -2.44 -3.90 -30.14
CA ARG A 14 -1.79 -2.65 -29.71
C ARG A 14 -1.04 -2.81 -28.39
N LEU A 15 -1.58 -3.60 -27.45
CA LEU A 15 -0.93 -3.87 -26.18
C LEU A 15 0.25 -4.82 -26.36
N GLU A 16 0.16 -5.79 -27.27
CA GLU A 16 1.29 -6.66 -27.62
C GLU A 16 2.46 -5.84 -28.19
N GLU A 17 2.18 -4.90 -29.11
CA GLU A 17 3.19 -3.98 -29.65
C GLU A 17 3.81 -3.12 -28.56
N TYR A 18 2.99 -2.52 -27.70
CA TYR A 18 3.47 -1.73 -26.57
C TYR A 18 4.40 -2.51 -25.63
N VAL A 19 4.02 -3.74 -25.26
CA VAL A 19 4.85 -4.61 -24.41
C VAL A 19 6.18 -4.95 -25.09
N ARG A 20 6.17 -5.21 -26.41
CA ARG A 20 7.42 -5.44 -27.17
C ARG A 20 8.32 -4.21 -27.17
N ASP A 21 7.76 -3.02 -27.35
CA ASP A 21 8.53 -1.78 -27.34
C ASP A 21 9.20 -1.51 -25.99
N GLU A 22 8.51 -1.78 -24.88
CA GLU A 22 9.08 -1.62 -23.53
C GLU A 22 10.22 -2.60 -23.25
N VAL A 23 10.13 -3.83 -23.76
CA VAL A 23 11.25 -4.80 -23.70
C VAL A 23 12.40 -4.35 -24.60
N ALA A 24 12.11 -3.83 -25.80
CA ALA A 24 13.12 -3.36 -26.75
C ALA A 24 13.92 -2.16 -26.23
N ARG A 25 13.33 -1.35 -25.33
CA ARG A 25 14.03 -0.27 -24.60
C ARG A 25 15.08 -0.79 -23.61
N GLY A 26 15.10 -2.10 -23.35
CA GLY A 26 16.14 -2.78 -22.57
C GLY A 26 15.93 -2.72 -21.05
N ALA A 27 14.80 -2.18 -20.58
CA ALA A 27 14.49 -2.13 -19.15
C ALA A 27 14.05 -3.49 -18.58
N PHE A 28 13.57 -4.40 -19.43
CA PHE A 28 13.01 -5.70 -19.04
C PHE A 28 13.62 -6.83 -19.86
N LYS A 29 13.76 -8.01 -19.24
CA LYS A 29 14.40 -9.17 -19.89
C LYS A 29 13.48 -9.91 -20.85
N SER A 30 12.16 -9.75 -20.68
CA SER A 30 11.14 -10.40 -21.49
C SER A 30 9.79 -9.71 -21.31
N SER A 31 8.82 -10.01 -22.18
CA SER A 31 7.45 -9.53 -22.06
C SER A 31 6.78 -9.99 -20.76
N SER A 32 7.07 -11.22 -20.30
CA SER A 32 6.54 -11.73 -19.02
C SER A 32 7.10 -10.98 -17.82
N ASP A 33 8.39 -10.64 -17.85
CA ASP A 33 9.06 -9.85 -16.80
C ASP A 33 8.43 -8.45 -16.67
N TYR A 34 8.16 -7.80 -17.82
CA TYR A 34 7.45 -6.53 -17.86
C TYR A 34 6.01 -6.62 -17.33
N ILE A 35 5.24 -7.61 -17.79
CA ILE A 35 3.84 -7.77 -17.36
C ILE A 35 3.80 -8.09 -15.86
N GLU A 36 4.70 -8.93 -15.36
CA GLU A 36 4.78 -9.24 -13.94
C GLU A 36 5.13 -8.00 -13.10
N SER A 37 6.06 -7.15 -13.55
CA SER A 37 6.39 -5.92 -12.82
C SER A 37 5.20 -4.98 -12.74
N VAL A 38 4.49 -4.76 -13.86
CA VAL A 38 3.29 -3.90 -13.90
C VAL A 38 2.20 -4.43 -12.97
N LEU A 39 1.95 -5.75 -13.00
CA LEU A 39 0.95 -6.38 -12.13
C LEU A 39 1.35 -6.32 -10.65
N ARG A 40 2.64 -6.45 -10.34
CA ARG A 40 3.15 -6.34 -8.97
C ARG A 40 2.99 -4.92 -8.44
N ASP A 41 3.31 -3.90 -9.24
CA ASP A 41 3.13 -2.51 -8.85
C ASP A 41 1.66 -2.21 -8.59
N ARG A 42 0.78 -2.65 -9.50
CA ARG A 42 -0.67 -2.52 -9.32
C ARG A 42 -1.18 -3.23 -8.06
N TYR A 43 -0.73 -4.46 -7.83
CA TYR A 43 -1.09 -5.22 -6.63
C TYR A 43 -0.66 -4.50 -5.36
N ASN A 44 0.57 -3.98 -5.31
CA ASN A 44 1.07 -3.26 -4.14
C ASN A 44 0.28 -1.97 -3.87
N ASP A 45 -0.10 -1.24 -4.92
CA ASP A 45 -0.95 -0.05 -4.76
C ASP A 45 -2.35 -0.41 -4.27
N ASP A 46 -2.96 -1.45 -4.82
CA ASP A 46 -4.27 -1.94 -4.38
C ASP A 46 -4.22 -2.42 -2.91
N GLN A 47 -3.13 -3.09 -2.49
CA GLN A 47 -2.93 -3.47 -1.08
C GLN A 47 -2.83 -2.25 -0.15
N ARG A 48 -2.08 -1.21 -0.53
CA ARG A 48 -1.97 0.03 0.26
C ARG A 48 -3.31 0.72 0.45
N VAL A 49 -4.13 0.75 -0.60
CA VAL A 49 -5.48 1.32 -0.53
C VAL A 49 -6.35 0.52 0.42
N HIS A 50 -6.35 -0.81 0.32
CA HIS A 50 -7.13 -1.66 1.21
C HIS A 50 -6.67 -1.56 2.67
N GLU A 51 -5.36 -1.51 2.93
CA GLU A 51 -4.84 -1.27 4.28
C GLU A 51 -5.34 0.07 4.85
N LEU A 52 -5.35 1.12 4.04
CA LEU A 52 -5.87 2.43 4.46
C LEU A 52 -7.39 2.40 4.71
N GLU A 53 -8.15 1.73 3.85
CA GLU A 53 -9.60 1.55 4.02
C GLU A 53 -9.92 0.80 5.32
N ASP A 54 -9.16 -0.26 5.62
CA ASP A 54 -9.31 -1.03 6.85
C ASP A 54 -9.00 -0.19 8.10
N GLU A 55 -7.93 0.62 8.08
CA GLU A 55 -7.63 1.52 9.21
C GLU A 55 -8.66 2.63 9.37
N LEU A 56 -9.20 3.17 8.27
CA LEU A 56 -10.30 4.13 8.32
C LEU A 56 -11.55 3.51 8.93
N GLN A 57 -11.91 2.28 8.54
CA GLN A 57 -13.07 1.59 9.07
C GLN A 57 -12.92 1.34 10.58
N LYS A 58 -11.74 0.93 11.06
CA LYS A 58 -11.46 0.82 12.50
C LYS A 58 -11.72 2.14 13.23
N GLY A 59 -11.26 3.25 12.68
CA GLY A 59 -11.51 4.59 13.27
C GLY A 59 -12.99 4.96 13.30
N ILE A 60 -13.75 4.63 12.26
CA ILE A 60 -15.21 4.82 12.23
C ILE A 60 -15.88 3.98 13.32
N ASP A 61 -15.52 2.70 13.43
CA ASP A 61 -16.07 1.79 14.44
C ASP A 61 -15.76 2.26 15.87
N ASP A 62 -14.57 2.84 16.09
CA ASP A 62 -14.18 3.46 17.36
C ASP A 62 -15.03 4.69 17.68
N LEU A 63 -15.27 5.55 16.69
CA LEU A 63 -16.14 6.72 16.83
C LEU A 63 -17.58 6.31 17.17
N GLU A 64 -18.14 5.34 16.45
CA GLU A 64 -19.50 4.85 16.67
C GLU A 64 -19.67 4.19 18.04
N ALA A 65 -18.65 3.48 18.51
CA ALA A 65 -18.63 2.88 19.84
C ALA A 65 -18.29 3.86 20.98
N GLY A 66 -18.03 5.14 20.66
CA GLY A 66 -17.63 6.15 21.63
C GLY A 66 -16.23 5.95 22.22
N ARG A 67 -15.40 5.09 21.61
CA ARG A 67 -13.98 4.88 21.97
C ARG A 67 -13.13 6.03 21.44
N THR A 68 -13.35 7.20 22.01
CA THR A 68 -12.67 8.45 21.62
C THR A 68 -11.82 8.98 22.77
N LEU A 69 -10.79 9.74 22.42
CA LEU A 69 -9.94 10.46 23.36
C LEU A 69 -9.98 11.94 23.01
N SER A 70 -9.87 12.80 24.03
CA SER A 70 -9.64 14.21 23.75
C SER A 70 -8.24 14.38 23.14
N LEU A 71 -8.07 15.41 22.32
CA LEU A 71 -6.78 15.72 21.71
C LEU A 71 -5.69 15.93 22.78
N GLU A 72 -6.05 16.59 23.88
CA GLU A 72 -5.14 16.84 24.98
C GLU A 72 -4.72 15.55 25.68
N ASP A 73 -5.66 14.64 25.95
CA ASP A 73 -5.36 13.34 26.57
C ASP A 73 -4.50 12.46 25.67
N ALA A 74 -4.77 12.46 24.36
CA ALA A 74 -3.99 11.72 23.38
C ALA A 74 -2.52 12.19 23.36
N PHE A 75 -2.29 13.50 23.27
CA PHE A 75 -0.92 14.04 23.29
C PHE A 75 -0.24 13.84 24.63
N ASN A 76 -0.96 14.00 25.75
CA ASN A 76 -0.42 13.73 27.08
C ASN A 76 0.05 12.27 27.20
N GLY A 77 -0.69 11.31 26.66
CA GLY A 77 -0.29 9.91 26.59
C GLY A 77 1.01 9.71 25.81
N VAL A 78 1.10 10.29 24.60
CA VAL A 78 2.32 10.21 23.77
C VAL A 78 3.52 10.86 24.48
N TYR A 79 3.34 12.04 25.09
CA TYR A 79 4.44 12.70 25.81
C TYR A 79 4.92 11.89 27.02
N ALA A 80 4.00 11.25 27.75
CA ALA A 80 4.34 10.39 28.87
C ALA A 80 5.10 9.13 28.41
N GLU A 81 4.69 8.52 27.30
CA GLU A 81 5.37 7.36 26.72
C GLU A 81 6.79 7.71 26.25
N LEU A 82 6.97 8.91 25.71
CA LEU A 82 8.27 9.42 25.26
C LEU A 82 9.12 10.04 26.39
N GLY A 83 8.61 10.14 27.62
CA GLY A 83 9.31 10.74 28.77
C GLY A 83 9.52 12.25 28.66
N LEU A 84 8.71 12.94 27.86
CA LEU A 84 8.79 14.38 27.56
C LEU A 84 7.88 15.24 28.47
N ASP A 85 7.09 14.59 29.32
CA ASP A 85 6.20 15.16 30.33
C ASP A 85 6.87 16.17 31.27
N LYS A 86 8.21 16.12 31.42
CA LYS A 86 8.99 17.09 32.22
C LYS A 86 9.27 18.44 31.54
N LEU A 87 9.00 18.60 30.24
CA LEU A 87 9.29 19.82 29.48
C LEU A 87 8.12 20.83 29.44
N ARG A 88 6.91 20.45 29.89
CA ARG A 88 5.73 21.35 29.96
C ARG A 88 5.69 22.28 31.18
N SER A 89 6.58 22.12 32.17
CA SER A 89 6.71 23.06 33.29
C SER A 89 7.70 24.18 32.99
N ARG A 90 7.33 25.12 32.11
CA ARG A 90 7.87 26.50 32.09
C ARG A 90 6.86 27.46 31.49
#